data_AF-A0A8I2G2V1-F1
#
_entry.id   AF-A0A8I2G2V1-F1
#
_cell.length_a   1.000
_cell.length_b   1.000
_cell.length_c   1.000
_cell.angle_alpha   90.00
_cell.angle_beta   90.00
_cell.angle_gamma   90.00
#
_symmetry.space_group_name_H-M   'P 1'
#
loop_
_entity.id
_entity.type
_entity.pdbx_description
1 polymer ?
#
loop_
_entity_poly.entity_id
_entity_poly.type
_entity_poly.pdbx_seq_one_letter_code
_entity_poly.pdbx_strand_id
1 'polypeptide(L)'
;GGLLADDQRITSVGKLLRKLSLDELPQFFNVLKGDMSIVGPRPLLMEYVPLYNKKQKKRLLVQPGITGWAQVNGRNAITWEQKFAYDVWYVENWSLGLDFKIMFMTFLKVFKGEGISAEGYATMPVFTGTPETETENKNDDRKTNA
;
A
#
# COMPACT_ATOMS: atom_id res chain seq x y z
N GLY A 1 -26.64 11.92 -6.43
CA GLY A 1 -27.02 11.65 -5.04
C GLY A 1 -25.80 11.83 -4.17
N GLY A 2 -25.87 12.68 -3.15
CA GLY A 2 -24.73 12.92 -2.25
C GLY A 2 -24.55 11.73 -1.31
N LEU A 3 -23.37 11.12 -1.32
CA LEU A 3 -23.02 10.09 -0.35
C LEU A 3 -22.82 10.76 1.02
N LEU A 4 -23.43 10.21 2.07
CA LEU A 4 -23.18 10.63 3.45
C LEU A 4 -21.71 10.40 3.83
N ALA A 5 -21.21 11.17 4.80
CA ALA A 5 -19.88 10.98 5.35
C ALA A 5 -19.71 9.56 5.89
N ASP A 6 -18.49 9.01 5.78
CA ASP A 6 -18.19 7.61 6.08
C ASP A 6 -18.58 7.21 7.51
N ASP A 7 -18.44 8.12 8.47
CA ASP A 7 -18.83 7.95 9.88
C ASP A 7 -20.33 7.69 10.06
N GLN A 8 -21.17 8.22 9.16
CA GLN A 8 -22.61 8.04 9.14
C GLN A 8 -23.04 6.79 8.35
N ARG A 9 -22.16 6.23 7.51
CA ARG A 9 -22.43 5.05 6.69
C ARG A 9 -21.99 3.73 7.33
N ILE A 10 -21.04 3.76 8.26
CA ILE A 10 -20.49 2.55 8.87
C ILE A 10 -21.35 2.14 10.08
N THR A 11 -22.10 1.05 9.92
CA THR A 11 -22.88 0.44 11.02
C THR A 11 -21.97 -0.15 12.10
N SER A 12 -22.50 -0.41 13.30
CA SER A 12 -21.75 -1.09 14.37
C SER A 12 -21.17 -2.44 13.94
N VAL A 13 -21.86 -3.16 13.05
CA VAL A 13 -21.36 -4.39 12.41
C VAL A 13 -20.20 -4.07 11.47
N GLY A 14 -20.30 -3.04 10.63
CA GLY A 14 -19.19 -2.58 9.78
C GLY A 14 -17.95 -2.15 10.57
N LYS A 15 -18.14 -1.50 11.73
CA LYS A 15 -17.04 -1.15 12.65
C LYS A 15 -16.38 -2.42 13.21
N LEU A 16 -17.17 -3.44 13.58
CA LEU A 16 -16.64 -4.71 14.08
C LEU A 16 -15.91 -5.50 12.99
N LEU A 17 -16.46 -5.57 11.77
CA LEU A 17 -15.81 -6.22 10.63
C LEU A 17 -14.45 -5.60 10.31
N ARG A 18 -14.36 -4.27 10.27
CA ARG A 18 -13.09 -3.53 10.11
C ARG A 18 -12.14 -3.76 11.27
N LYS A 19 -12.65 -3.76 12.51
CA LYS A 19 -11.84 -4.01 13.72
C LYS A 19 -11.24 -5.43 13.71
N LEU A 20 -12.00 -6.42 13.24
CA LEU A 20 -11.57 -7.81 13.13
C LEU A 20 -10.86 -8.12 11.79
N SER A 21 -10.71 -7.13 10.91
CA SER A 21 -10.15 -7.29 9.55
C SER A 21 -10.83 -8.40 8.72
N LEU A 22 -12.11 -8.68 9.00
CA LEU A 22 -12.89 -9.74 8.34
C LEU A 22 -13.26 -9.36 6.90
N ASP A 23 -13.14 -8.08 6.53
CA ASP A 23 -13.29 -7.58 5.17
C ASP A 23 -12.16 -8.00 4.23
N GLU A 24 -11.04 -8.51 4.76
CA GLU A 24 -9.91 -9.01 3.97
C GLU A 24 -10.03 -10.52 3.63
N LEU A 25 -11.02 -11.25 4.19
CA LEU A 25 -11.26 -12.68 3.90
C LEU A 25 -11.49 -12.99 2.41
N PRO A 26 -12.25 -12.18 1.63
CA PRO A 26 -12.38 -12.39 0.19
C PRO A 26 -11.05 -12.33 -0.56
N GLN A 27 -10.08 -11.50 -0.11
CA GLN A 27 -8.77 -11.40 -0.76
C GLN A 27 -7.93 -12.67 -0.52
N PHE A 28 -8.13 -13.37 0.59
CA PHE A 28 -7.46 -14.65 0.83
C PHE A 28 -7.83 -15.71 -0.21
N PHE A 29 -9.09 -15.72 -0.71
CA PHE A 29 -9.47 -16.61 -1.81
C PHE A 29 -8.74 -16.29 -3.11
N ASN A 30 -8.43 -15.02 -3.38
CA ASN A 30 -7.66 -14.63 -4.58
C ASN A 30 -6.20 -15.11 -4.48
N VAL A 31 -5.64 -15.18 -3.26
CA VAL A 31 -4.34 -15.81 -3.04
C VAL A 31 -4.38 -17.30 -3.36
N LEU A 32 -5.43 -18.02 -2.91
CA LEU A 32 -5.58 -19.44 -3.20
C LEU A 32 -5.79 -19.72 -4.71
N LYS A 33 -6.42 -18.79 -5.44
CA LYS A 33 -6.57 -18.87 -6.90
C LYS A 33 -5.30 -18.53 -7.68
N GLY A 34 -4.32 -17.92 -7.03
CA GLY A 34 -3.08 -17.45 -7.66
C GLY A 34 -3.17 -16.08 -8.34
N ASP A 35 -4.27 -15.34 -8.15
CA ASP A 35 -4.45 -13.97 -8.67
C ASP A 35 -3.68 -12.93 -7.83
N MET A 36 -3.38 -13.27 -6.58
CA MET A 36 -2.66 -12.43 -5.61
C MET A 36 -1.64 -13.24 -4.81
N SER A 37 -0.71 -12.55 -4.17
CA SER A 37 0.20 -13.08 -3.15
C SER A 37 -0.24 -12.64 -1.75
N ILE A 38 0.25 -13.32 -0.71
CA ILE A 38 0.12 -12.83 0.67
C ILE A 38 0.90 -11.51 0.83
N VAL A 39 2.12 -11.47 0.30
CA VAL A 39 3.03 -10.34 0.38
C VAL A 39 3.30 -9.78 -1.02
N GLY A 40 3.15 -8.46 -1.16
CA GLY A 40 3.36 -7.75 -2.41
C GLY A 40 2.84 -6.31 -2.35
N PRO A 41 3.12 -5.50 -3.38
CA PRO A 41 2.52 -4.17 -3.52
C PRO A 41 0.98 -4.25 -3.50
N ARG A 42 0.30 -3.38 -2.73
CA ARG A 42 -1.18 -3.39 -2.67
C ARG A 42 -1.76 -3.11 -4.07
N PRO A 43 -2.80 -3.82 -4.52
CA PRO A 43 -3.46 -3.48 -5.77
C PRO A 43 -4.01 -2.05 -5.70
N LEU A 44 -3.78 -1.29 -6.77
CA LEU A 44 -4.29 0.08 -6.92
C LEU A 44 -5.23 0.14 -8.13
N LEU A 45 -5.96 1.24 -8.26
CA LEU A 45 -6.88 1.45 -9.38
C LEU A 45 -6.15 1.37 -10.71
N MET A 46 -6.76 0.69 -11.69
CA MET A 46 -6.18 0.53 -13.03
C MET A 46 -5.96 1.87 -13.75
N GLU A 47 -6.76 2.89 -13.41
CA GLU A 47 -6.60 4.27 -13.91
C GLU A 47 -5.27 4.92 -13.53
N TYR A 48 -4.58 4.41 -12.50
CA TYR A 48 -3.26 4.92 -12.10
C TYR A 48 -2.12 4.36 -12.95
N VAL A 49 -2.32 3.24 -13.65
CA VAL A 49 -1.30 2.63 -14.51
C VAL A 49 -0.73 3.60 -15.57
N PRO A 50 -1.55 4.39 -16.30
CA PRO A 50 -1.01 5.39 -17.24
C PRO A 50 -0.26 6.54 -16.55
N LEU A 51 -0.54 6.82 -15.27
CA LEU A 51 0.08 7.91 -14.50
C LEU A 51 1.47 7.55 -13.94
N TYR A 52 1.85 6.26 -13.98
CA TYR A 52 3.13 5.82 -13.45
C TYR A 52 4.31 6.23 -14.33
N ASN A 53 5.35 6.77 -13.70
CA ASN A 53 6.65 6.88 -14.34
C ASN A 53 7.33 5.50 -14.49
N LYS A 54 8.45 5.46 -15.24
CA LYS A 54 9.20 4.22 -15.52
C LYS A 54 9.61 3.46 -14.25
N LYS A 55 9.95 4.16 -13.16
CA LYS A 55 10.35 3.53 -11.90
C LYS A 55 9.14 2.94 -11.17
N GLN A 56 8.05 3.70 -11.07
CA GLN A 56 6.82 3.27 -10.39
C GLN A 56 6.22 2.02 -11.04
N LYS A 57 6.29 1.89 -12.37
CA LYS A 57 5.81 0.69 -13.10
C LYS A 57 6.49 -0.61 -12.65
N LYS A 58 7.70 -0.56 -12.07
CA LYS A 58 8.37 -1.76 -11.52
C LYS A 58 7.54 -2.46 -10.45
N ARG A 59 6.66 -1.76 -9.73
CA ARG A 59 5.75 -2.39 -8.75
C ARG A 59 4.84 -3.46 -9.36
N LEU A 60 4.61 -3.41 -10.67
CA LEU A 60 3.75 -4.34 -11.40
C LEU A 60 4.49 -5.62 -11.85
N LEU A 61 5.78 -5.76 -11.52
CA LEU A 61 6.60 -6.92 -11.90
C LEU A 61 6.37 -8.14 -11.00
N VAL A 62 5.65 -7.97 -9.89
CA VAL A 62 5.30 -9.03 -8.95
C VAL A 62 3.79 -9.05 -8.74
N GLN A 63 3.27 -10.18 -8.25
CA GLN A 63 1.86 -10.29 -7.92
C GLN A 63 1.47 -9.28 -6.82
N PRO A 64 0.27 -8.68 -6.91
CA PRO A 64 -0.23 -7.81 -5.86
C PRO A 64 -0.43 -8.58 -4.55
N GLY A 65 -0.18 -7.90 -3.42
CA GLY A 65 -0.22 -8.49 -2.09
C GLY A 65 -1.40 -8.04 -1.23
N ILE A 66 -1.86 -8.90 -0.33
CA ILE A 66 -2.75 -8.51 0.77
C ILE A 66 -2.03 -7.51 1.69
N THR A 67 -0.81 -7.86 2.10
CA THR A 67 0.12 -7.00 2.84
C THR A 67 1.39 -6.75 2.03
N GLY A 68 2.24 -5.83 2.48
CA GLY A 68 3.42 -5.41 1.74
C GLY A 68 4.29 -4.43 2.52
N TRP A 69 5.46 -4.12 1.95
CA TRP A 69 6.46 -3.27 2.61
C TRP A 69 5.91 -1.86 2.93
N ALA A 70 5.16 -1.26 2.01
CA ALA A 70 4.52 0.03 2.25
C ALA A 70 3.46 -0.04 3.36
N GLN A 71 2.68 -1.12 3.42
CA GLN A 71 1.68 -1.34 4.46
C GLN A 71 2.32 -1.46 5.85
N VAL A 72 3.47 -2.11 5.99
CA VAL A 72 4.13 -2.24 7.30
C VAL A 72 5.00 -1.05 7.69
N ASN A 73 5.39 -0.17 6.75
CA ASN A 73 6.23 1.00 7.07
C ASN A 73 5.48 2.35 7.12
N GLY A 74 4.22 2.41 6.68
CA GLY A 74 3.47 3.68 6.75
C GLY A 74 1.97 3.63 6.55
N ARG A 75 1.44 2.62 5.84
CA ARG A 75 0.03 2.54 5.44
C ARG A 75 -0.48 3.83 4.78
N ASN A 76 -1.37 4.55 5.47
CA ASN A 76 -2.03 5.77 4.99
C ASN A 76 -1.33 7.04 5.49
N ALA A 77 -0.30 6.92 6.33
CA ALA A 77 0.44 8.05 6.87
C ALA A 77 1.62 8.50 5.98
N ILE A 78 1.82 7.81 4.85
CA ILE A 78 2.91 8.09 3.89
C ILE A 78 2.35 8.65 2.58
N THR A 79 3.14 9.47 1.89
CA THR A 79 2.76 10.04 0.60
C THR A 79 2.74 8.96 -0.50
N TRP A 80 2.18 9.31 -1.67
CA TRP A 80 2.16 8.40 -2.82
C TRP A 80 3.58 8.02 -3.26
N GLU A 81 4.49 8.99 -3.26
CA GLU A 81 5.88 8.86 -3.67
C GLU A 81 6.63 7.91 -2.74
N GLN A 82 6.40 8.03 -1.43
CA GLN A 82 6.96 7.13 -0.42
C GLN A 82 6.40 5.71 -0.58
N LYS A 83 5.08 5.59 -0.79
CA LYS A 83 4.42 4.31 -1.03
C LYS A 83 4.97 3.60 -2.26
N PHE A 84 5.11 4.31 -3.38
CA PHE A 84 5.71 3.75 -4.58
C PHE A 84 7.19 3.45 -4.41
N ALA A 85 7.94 4.26 -3.67
CA ALA A 85 9.34 3.96 -3.36
C ALA A 85 9.47 2.66 -2.56
N TYR A 86 8.60 2.42 -1.58
CA TYR A 86 8.56 1.17 -0.83
C TYR A 86 8.13 -0.03 -1.68
N ASP A 87 7.12 0.14 -2.55
CA ASP A 87 6.70 -0.92 -3.46
C ASP A 87 7.83 -1.32 -4.42
N VAL A 88 8.52 -0.35 -5.02
CA VAL A 88 9.65 -0.60 -5.92
C VAL A 88 10.82 -1.22 -5.16
N TRP A 89 11.14 -0.73 -3.96
CA TRP A 89 12.19 -1.29 -3.14
C TRP A 89 11.91 -2.74 -2.78
N TYR A 90 10.66 -3.08 -2.44
CA TYR A 90 10.26 -4.45 -2.18
C TYR A 90 10.52 -5.35 -3.39
N VAL A 91 10.11 -4.93 -4.59
CA VAL A 91 10.36 -5.68 -5.82
C VAL A 91 11.85 -5.89 -6.08
N GLU A 92 12.67 -4.86 -5.86
CA GLU A 92 14.12 -4.91 -6.09
C GLU A 92 14.89 -5.72 -5.04
N ASN A 93 14.32 -5.91 -3.84
CA ASN A 93 14.96 -6.59 -2.70
C ASN A 93 14.19 -7.83 -2.25
N TRP A 94 13.34 -8.37 -3.13
CA TRP A 94 12.48 -9.48 -2.79
C TRP A 94 13.29 -10.70 -2.33
N SER A 95 12.88 -11.27 -1.20
CA SER A 95 13.39 -12.53 -0.69
C SER A 95 12.35 -13.17 0.23
N LEU A 96 12.40 -14.49 0.38
CA LEU A 96 11.52 -15.20 1.31
C LEU A 96 11.65 -14.68 2.74
N GLY A 97 12.87 -14.33 3.18
CA GLY A 97 13.11 -13.75 4.49
C GLY A 97 12.43 -12.38 4.68
N LEU A 98 12.40 -11.57 3.63
CA LEU A 98 11.67 -10.30 3.64
C LEU A 98 10.15 -10.52 3.74
N ASP A 99 9.61 -11.50 3.03
CA ASP A 99 8.18 -11.84 3.12
C ASP A 99 7.80 -12.30 4.54
N PHE A 100 8.59 -13.16 5.18
CA PHE A 100 8.37 -13.55 6.57
C PHE A 100 8.42 -12.36 7.52
N LYS A 101 9.38 -11.44 7.35
CA LYS A 101 9.46 -10.21 8.13
C LYS A 101 8.21 -9.36 7.96
N ILE A 102 7.73 -9.18 6.74
CA ILE A 102 6.51 -8.39 6.46
C ILE A 102 5.29 -9.05 7.10
N MET A 103 5.13 -10.37 6.99
CA MET A 103 4.04 -11.09 7.63
C MET A 103 4.05 -10.92 9.14
N PHE A 104 5.22 -11.04 9.79
CA PHE A 104 5.36 -10.82 11.23
C PHE A 104 5.01 -9.38 11.64
N MET A 105 5.52 -8.38 10.92
CA MET A 105 5.19 -6.97 11.19
C MET A 105 3.69 -6.69 10.97
N THR A 106 3.07 -7.32 9.96
CA THR A 106 1.63 -7.21 9.70
C THR A 106 0.83 -7.75 10.88
N PHE A 107 1.19 -8.94 11.37
CA PHE A 107 0.56 -9.54 12.55
C PHE A 107 0.64 -8.60 13.76
N LEU A 108 1.82 -8.07 14.08
CA LEU A 108 1.98 -7.13 15.20
C LEU A 108 1.09 -5.88 15.05
N LYS A 109 0.99 -5.31 13.84
CA LYS A 109 0.15 -4.13 13.60
C LYS A 109 -1.33 -4.40 13.75
N VAL A 110 -1.81 -5.54 13.25
CA VAL A 110 -3.22 -5.95 13.38
C VAL A 110 -3.57 -6.16 14.85
N PHE A 111 -2.71 -6.82 15.63
CA PHE A 111 -2.93 -7.04 17.05
C PHE A 111 -2.93 -5.75 17.88
N LYS A 112 -2.08 -4.78 17.53
CA LYS A 112 -2.03 -3.47 18.20
C LYS A 112 -3.11 -2.49 17.74
N GLY A 113 -3.81 -2.77 16.65
CA GLY A 113 -4.77 -1.84 16.05
C GLY A 113 -4.14 -0.56 15.48
N GLU A 114 -2.84 -0.57 15.21
CA GLU A 114 -2.09 0.62 14.79
C GLU A 114 -2.35 0.96 13.30
N GLY A 115 -2.58 2.25 13.01
CA GLY A 115 -2.59 2.79 11.65
C GLY A 115 -3.86 2.47 10.83
N ILE A 116 -5.03 2.44 11.47
CA ILE A 116 -6.34 2.32 10.79
C ILE A 116 -6.81 3.69 10.25
N SER A 117 -6.30 4.79 10.80
CA SER A 117 -6.64 6.17 10.40
C SER A 117 -5.38 7.03 10.31
N ALA A 118 -5.19 7.76 9.21
CA ALA A 118 -4.21 8.84 9.17
C ALA A 118 -4.83 10.11 9.76
N GLU A 119 -4.04 10.97 10.41
CA GLU A 119 -4.52 12.27 10.89
C GLU A 119 -5.02 13.10 9.68
N GLY A 120 -6.31 13.47 9.70
CA GLY A 120 -6.93 14.34 8.70
C GLY A 120 -7.58 13.66 7.49
N TYR A 121 -7.27 12.40 7.16
CA TYR A 121 -7.88 11.68 6.02
C TYR A 121 -8.16 10.20 6.34
N ALA A 122 -9.41 9.76 6.11
CA ALA A 122 -9.80 8.34 6.24
C ALA A 122 -9.13 7.46 5.16
N THR A 123 -8.82 8.04 4.00
CA THR A 123 -8.18 7.39 2.84
C THR A 123 -7.21 8.35 2.15
N MET A 124 -6.15 7.83 1.51
CA MET A 124 -5.25 8.68 0.70
C MET A 124 -6.02 9.40 -0.43
N PRO A 125 -5.60 10.63 -0.81
CA PRO A 125 -6.17 11.35 -1.95
C PRO A 125 -5.94 10.59 -3.26
N VAL A 126 -6.73 10.91 -4.29
CA VAL A 126 -6.58 10.34 -5.64
C VAL A 126 -5.18 10.65 -6.17
N PHE A 127 -4.52 9.65 -6.75
CA PHE A 127 -3.21 9.83 -7.36
C PHE A 127 -3.35 10.50 -8.72
N THR A 128 -2.70 11.65 -8.91
CA THR A 128 -2.76 12.46 -10.15
C THR A 128 -1.47 12.41 -10.98
N GLY A 129 -0.54 11.52 -10.63
CA GLY A 129 0.81 11.47 -11.22
C GLY A 129 1.85 12.15 -10.34
N THR A 130 3.13 11.95 -10.67
CA THR A 130 4.25 12.60 -9.98
C THR A 130 4.73 13.80 -10.82
N PRO A 131 4.83 15.01 -10.26
CA PRO A 131 5.35 16.19 -10.96
C PRO A 131 6.80 15.99 -11.44
N GLU A 132 7.14 16.55 -12.60
CA GLU A 132 8.48 16.41 -13.22
C GLU A 132 9.62 16.98 -12.35
N THR A 133 9.31 17.93 -11.47
CA THR A 133 10.27 18.58 -10.56
C THR A 133 10.83 17.64 -9.48
N GLU A 134 10.14 16.55 -9.14
CA GLU A 134 10.64 15.56 -8.16
C GLU A 134 11.53 14.48 -8.77
N THR A 135 11.52 14.35 -10.10
CA THR A 135 12.38 13.41 -10.83
C THR A 135 13.85 13.86 -10.89
N GLU A 136 14.11 15.15 -10.78
CA GLU A 136 15.47 15.72 -10.86
C GLU A 136 16.22 15.67 -9.52
N ASN A 137 15.55 15.97 -8.40
CA ASN A 137 16.19 16.07 -7.08
C ASN A 137 16.81 14.75 -6.56
N LYS A 138 16.42 13.57 -7.07
CA LYS A 138 17.02 12.28 -6.68
C LYS A 138 18.24 11.84 -7.48
N ASN A 139 18.57 12.55 -8.56
CA ASN A 139 19.80 12.29 -9.32
C ASN A 139 21.00 13.05 -8.76
N ASP A 140 20.78 14.06 -7.92
CA ASP A 140 21.86 14.85 -7.30
C ASP A 140 22.38 14.22 -5.99
N ASP A 141 21.49 13.63 -5.18
CA ASP A 141 21.87 12.91 -3.93
C ASP A 141 22.78 11.68 -4.15
N ARG A 142 22.89 11.20 -5.39
CA ARG A 142 23.81 10.11 -5.76
C ARG A 142 25.17 10.59 -6.28
N LYS A 143 25.38 11.89 -6.44
CA LYS A 143 26.66 12.46 -6.91
C LYS A 143 27.51 13.09 -5.80
N THR A 144 26.99 13.23 -4.58
CA THR A 144 27.71 13.82 -3.45
C THR A 144 28.40 12.81 -2.52
N ASN A 145 28.30 11.51 -2.80
CA ASN A 145 28.95 10.44 -2.01
C ASN A 145 29.88 9.53 -2.86
N ALA A 146 30.50 10.06 -3.92
CA ALA A 146 31.53 9.36 -4.70
C ALA A 146 32.90 10.01 -4.48
#